data_AF-A0A9P0YVK9-F1
#
_entry.id   AF-A0A9P0YVK9-F1
#
_cell.length_a   1.000
_cell.length_b   1.000
_cell.length_c   1.000
_cell.angle_alpha   90.00
_cell.angle_beta   90.00
_cell.angle_gamma   90.00
#
_symmetry.space_group_name_H-M   'P 1'
#
loop_
_entity.id
_entity.type
_entity.pdbx_description
1 polymer ?
#
loop_
_entity_poly.entity_id
_entity_poly.type
_entity_poly.pdbx_seq_one_letter_code
_entity_poly.pdbx_strand_id
1 'polypeptide(L)'
;MYMVTDSSDDYDPKNPTQGTLRHAVLTEGAVWITFQGDMVINLKHELFVTSDTTIDGRGANVQITGVGCITLLSVTNVIIHNLLIYNCKPSPENDVLQVNQQLTEKVSGSDGDGISVQKSRNVWIDHCILANCADGLIDVTQGSTAVTVSNNRFTHHDKVMLLGHENFDKDDIGMQVTVAFNVFGEMLGQRMPRCRTGYFHVVNNDYTGWAIYAVGGSGSPTINCQGNRFTAPANPNAREITKRIVQPGKEDWKNWNWRSTDDVLINGAYFVRSGEQSDSGYKQATSSVNVKSGSQVDQLTGNVGVLALTSNGLTGGGSGVVNSIPGINQIDPNTFVYEGGAPTDNGAPTDNNSSSKTPIIIIVVLLVLCGGCTLYFIARKKK
;
A
#
# COMPACT_ATOMS: atom_id res chain seq x y z
N MET A 1 -13.56 7.13 24.62
CA MET A 1 -14.14 7.36 23.29
C MET A 1 -14.05 8.86 23.00
N TYR A 2 -13.65 9.23 21.79
CA TYR A 2 -13.57 10.60 21.30
C TYR A 2 -14.44 10.71 20.05
N MET A 3 -15.20 11.80 19.93
CA MET A 3 -16.01 12.05 18.73
C MET A 3 -15.47 13.30 18.04
N VAL A 4 -15.02 13.13 16.79
CA VAL A 4 -14.61 14.23 15.92
C VAL A 4 -15.87 14.97 15.49
N THR A 5 -15.86 16.29 15.70
CA THR A 5 -16.97 17.21 15.38
C THR A 5 -16.54 18.30 14.39
N ASP A 6 -15.23 18.43 14.14
CA ASP A 6 -14.65 19.40 13.24
C ASP A 6 -13.76 18.68 12.22
N SER A 7 -14.06 18.87 10.93
CA SER A 7 -13.31 18.27 9.83
C SER A 7 -12.10 19.10 9.39
N SER A 8 -11.87 20.27 9.98
CA SER A 8 -10.69 21.09 9.72
C SER A 8 -9.41 20.41 10.24
N ASP A 9 -8.29 20.86 9.67
CA ASP A 9 -6.96 20.51 10.16
C ASP A 9 -6.14 21.79 10.25
N ASP A 10 -5.44 21.96 11.37
CA ASP A 10 -4.71 23.18 11.69
C ASP A 10 -3.41 23.30 10.90
N TYR A 11 -3.08 24.52 10.46
CA TYR A 11 -1.77 24.85 9.90
C TYR A 11 -0.67 24.89 10.97
N ASP A 12 -1.03 25.06 12.25
CA ASP A 12 -0.11 24.83 13.36
C ASP A 12 -0.37 23.44 13.94
N PRO A 13 0.36 22.41 13.50
CA PRO A 13 0.13 21.03 13.94
C PRO A 13 0.52 20.79 15.41
N LYS A 14 1.07 21.80 16.10
CA LYS A 14 1.49 21.72 17.52
C LYS A 14 0.38 22.03 18.51
N ASN A 15 -0.67 22.71 18.04
CA ASN A 15 -1.76 23.16 18.89
C ASN A 15 -3.09 22.85 18.19
N PRO A 16 -3.41 21.57 17.97
CA PRO A 16 -4.59 21.21 17.22
C PRO A 16 -5.86 21.62 17.94
N THR A 17 -6.82 22.12 17.18
CA THR A 17 -8.11 22.60 17.67
C THR A 17 -8.92 21.45 18.25
N GLN A 18 -9.50 21.63 19.45
CA GLN A 18 -10.37 20.64 20.07
C GLN A 18 -11.56 20.30 19.16
N GLY A 19 -11.84 19.01 19.00
CA GLY A 19 -12.91 18.51 18.13
C GLY A 19 -12.40 18.00 16.78
N THR A 20 -11.16 18.32 16.40
CA THR A 20 -10.51 17.82 15.17
C THR A 20 -9.95 16.41 15.35
N LEU A 21 -9.70 15.72 14.22
CA LEU A 21 -9.02 14.42 14.23
C LEU A 21 -7.58 14.52 14.76
N ARG A 22 -6.84 15.59 14.43
CA ARG A 22 -5.47 15.80 14.91
C ARG A 22 -5.43 15.96 16.42
N HIS A 23 -6.40 16.65 17.02
CA HIS A 23 -6.52 16.69 18.47
C HIS A 23 -6.91 15.31 19.04
N ALA A 24 -7.81 14.58 18.37
CA ALA A 24 -8.30 13.28 18.85
C ALA A 24 -7.18 12.24 19.03
N VAL A 25 -6.26 12.14 18.06
CA VAL A 25 -5.15 11.16 18.09
C VAL A 25 -4.10 11.44 19.17
N LEU A 26 -4.14 12.62 19.79
CA LEU A 26 -3.30 13.00 20.92
C LEU A 26 -3.96 12.75 22.28
N THR A 27 -5.11 12.09 22.33
CA THR A 27 -5.76 11.72 23.59
C THR A 27 -4.81 10.83 24.40
N GLU A 28 -4.61 11.13 25.69
CA GLU A 28 -3.78 10.28 26.55
C GLU A 28 -4.46 8.93 26.82
N GLY A 29 -3.67 7.85 26.67
CA GLY A 29 -4.14 6.48 26.87
C GLY A 29 -4.99 5.96 25.71
N ALA A 30 -5.65 4.82 25.94
CA ALA A 30 -6.42 4.15 24.90
C ALA A 30 -7.61 5.00 24.44
N VAL A 31 -7.74 5.21 23.13
CA VAL A 31 -8.81 6.03 22.55
C VAL A 31 -9.49 5.32 21.38
N TRP A 32 -10.83 5.39 21.39
CA TRP A 32 -11.67 5.00 20.26
C TRP A 32 -12.26 6.27 19.66
N ILE A 33 -11.80 6.63 18.46
CA ILE A 33 -12.15 7.85 17.73
C ILE A 33 -13.26 7.51 16.74
N THR A 34 -14.34 8.26 16.80
CA THR A 34 -15.52 8.18 15.92
C THR A 34 -15.83 9.55 15.34
N PHE A 35 -16.77 9.64 14.41
CA PHE A 35 -17.10 10.87 13.69
C PHE A 35 -18.58 11.23 13.84
N GLN A 36 -18.87 12.50 14.09
CA GLN A 36 -20.25 12.99 14.29
C GLN A 36 -21.11 12.85 13.02
N GLY A 37 -20.49 12.82 11.85
CA GLY A 37 -21.14 12.67 10.55
C GLY A 37 -20.12 12.62 9.43
N ASP A 38 -20.58 12.72 8.19
CA ASP A 38 -19.73 12.74 7.00
C ASP A 38 -18.71 13.88 7.06
N MET A 39 -17.45 13.58 6.75
CA MET A 39 -16.35 14.55 6.85
C MET A 39 -15.32 14.35 5.74
N VAL A 40 -14.84 15.46 5.20
CA VAL A 40 -13.63 15.50 4.37
C VAL A 40 -12.54 16.22 5.13
N ILE A 41 -11.57 15.46 5.61
CA ILE A 41 -10.43 15.94 6.39
C ILE A 41 -9.25 16.10 5.44
N ASN A 42 -8.98 17.36 5.07
CA ASN A 42 -7.87 17.72 4.19
C ASN A 42 -6.66 18.16 5.03
N LEU A 43 -5.82 17.19 5.36
CA LEU A 43 -4.67 17.33 6.23
C LEU A 43 -3.65 18.33 5.67
N LYS A 44 -3.12 19.18 6.55
CA LYS A 44 -2.07 20.16 6.25
C LYS A 44 -0.68 19.59 6.48
N HIS A 45 -0.59 18.57 7.32
CA HIS A 45 0.63 17.85 7.67
C HIS A 45 0.30 16.37 7.91
N GLU A 46 1.33 15.53 7.95
CA GLU A 46 1.18 14.13 8.39
C GLU A 46 0.43 14.03 9.73
N LEU A 47 -0.50 13.08 9.80
CA LEU A 47 -1.26 12.74 10.98
C LEU A 47 -0.57 11.57 11.69
N PHE A 48 0.21 11.89 12.71
CA PHE A 48 0.82 10.90 13.59
C PHE A 48 -0.23 10.34 14.54
N VAL A 49 -0.49 9.04 14.43
CA VAL A 49 -1.44 8.35 15.33
C VAL A 49 -0.65 7.69 16.45
N THR A 50 -1.12 7.87 17.69
CA THR A 50 -0.47 7.32 18.88
C THR A 50 -0.88 5.86 19.13
N SER A 51 -0.19 5.19 20.06
CA SER A 51 -0.52 3.81 20.45
C SER A 51 -1.92 3.70 21.06
N ASP A 52 -2.47 2.48 21.09
CA ASP A 52 -3.77 2.17 21.69
C ASP A 52 -4.94 3.00 21.10
N THR A 53 -4.83 3.33 19.82
CA THR A 53 -5.78 4.17 19.11
C THR A 53 -6.58 3.39 18.07
N THR A 54 -7.90 3.55 18.09
CA THR A 54 -8.79 3.13 17.00
C THR A 54 -9.34 4.37 16.32
N ILE A 55 -9.19 4.47 14.99
CA ILE A 55 -9.90 5.43 14.15
C ILE A 55 -10.98 4.64 13.40
N ASP A 56 -12.25 4.92 13.73
CA ASP A 56 -13.41 4.17 13.26
C ASP A 56 -14.39 5.09 12.53
N GLY A 57 -14.37 5.00 11.19
CA GLY A 57 -15.25 5.77 10.32
C GLY A 57 -16.67 5.21 10.18
N ARG A 58 -17.07 4.16 10.92
CA ARG A 58 -18.42 3.59 10.76
C ARG A 58 -19.50 4.61 11.11
N GLY A 59 -20.60 4.57 10.35
CA GLY A 59 -21.73 5.49 10.53
C GLY A 59 -21.55 6.86 9.84
N ALA A 60 -20.42 7.10 9.17
CA ALA A 60 -20.15 8.31 8.41
C ALA A 60 -19.32 8.01 7.16
N ASN A 61 -19.43 8.86 6.14
CA ASN A 61 -18.48 8.89 5.03
C ASN A 61 -17.28 9.77 5.42
N VAL A 62 -16.23 9.13 5.94
CA VAL A 62 -15.02 9.82 6.40
C VAL A 62 -13.92 9.70 5.37
N GLN A 63 -13.45 10.84 4.91
CA GLN A 63 -12.45 10.98 3.87
C GLN A 63 -11.19 11.64 4.42
N ILE A 64 -10.03 11.03 4.17
CA ILE A 64 -8.71 11.56 4.51
C ILE A 64 -7.95 11.86 3.21
N THR A 65 -7.48 13.08 3.07
CA THR A 65 -6.68 13.54 1.93
C THR A 65 -5.71 14.64 2.35
N GLY A 66 -4.89 15.16 1.44
CA GLY A 66 -4.02 16.29 1.70
C GLY A 66 -2.55 15.91 1.80
N VAL A 67 -1.83 16.51 2.75
CA VAL A 67 -0.37 16.35 2.90
C VAL A 67 -0.06 15.25 3.89
N GLY A 68 0.79 14.30 3.50
CA GLY A 68 1.29 13.19 4.32
C GLY A 68 0.30 12.06 4.55
N CYS A 69 -0.93 12.37 4.95
CA CYS A 69 -1.92 11.40 5.42
C CYS A 69 -1.51 10.70 6.73
N ILE A 70 -1.67 9.38 6.87
CA ILE A 70 -1.60 8.69 8.17
C ILE A 70 -0.22 8.06 8.39
N THR A 71 0.42 8.41 9.51
CA THR A 71 1.72 7.85 9.91
C THR A 71 1.63 7.16 11.27
N LEU A 72 1.99 5.87 11.31
CA LEU A 72 2.12 5.04 12.51
C LEU A 72 3.61 4.80 12.78
N LEU A 73 4.21 5.64 13.62
CA LEU A 73 5.65 5.59 13.90
C LEU A 73 5.91 5.15 15.33
N SER A 74 6.61 4.01 15.50
CA SER A 74 6.98 3.45 16.80
C SER A 74 5.80 3.24 17.76
N VAL A 75 4.65 2.82 17.22
CA VAL A 75 3.41 2.62 17.97
C VAL A 75 3.00 1.15 18.05
N THR A 76 2.12 0.84 19.00
CA THR A 76 1.51 -0.48 19.14
C THR A 76 -0.01 -0.36 19.28
N ASN A 77 -0.71 -1.41 18.86
CA ASN A 77 -2.16 -1.55 19.09
C ASN A 77 -2.97 -0.42 18.43
N VAL A 78 -2.93 -0.36 17.10
CA VAL A 78 -3.63 0.65 16.31
C VAL A 78 -4.60 0.00 15.33
N ILE A 79 -5.82 0.53 15.26
CA ILE A 79 -6.84 0.12 14.29
C ILE A 79 -7.21 1.32 13.42
N ILE A 80 -7.07 1.16 12.10
CA ILE A 80 -7.54 2.11 11.09
C ILE A 80 -8.69 1.43 10.36
N HIS A 81 -9.91 1.91 10.56
CA HIS A 81 -11.11 1.23 10.12
C HIS A 81 -12.10 2.16 9.42
N ASN A 82 -12.64 1.70 8.29
CA ASN A 82 -13.76 2.34 7.60
C ASN A 82 -13.49 3.76 7.05
N LEU A 83 -12.31 3.98 6.46
CA LEU A 83 -11.91 5.29 5.90
C LEU A 83 -11.72 5.24 4.39
N LEU A 84 -12.05 6.34 3.70
CA LEU A 84 -11.61 6.61 2.33
C LEU A 84 -10.35 7.48 2.36
N ILE A 85 -9.21 6.95 1.90
CA ILE A 85 -7.90 7.61 1.94
C ILE A 85 -7.37 7.79 0.52
N TYR A 86 -7.14 9.04 0.10
CA TYR A 86 -6.79 9.31 -1.30
C TYR A 86 -6.09 10.65 -1.51
N ASN A 87 -5.43 10.81 -2.66
CA ASN A 87 -4.75 12.05 -3.05
C ASN A 87 -3.77 12.58 -1.98
N CYS A 88 -3.12 11.66 -1.26
CA CYS A 88 -2.07 12.00 -0.30
C CYS A 88 -0.85 12.55 -1.06
N LYS A 89 -0.25 13.61 -0.53
CA LYS A 89 0.85 14.36 -1.15
C LYS A 89 2.08 14.35 -0.24
N PRO A 90 3.30 14.52 -0.79
CA PRO A 90 4.50 14.60 0.02
C PRO A 90 4.43 15.73 1.06
N SER A 91 4.96 15.49 2.26
CA SER A 91 5.18 16.52 3.29
C SER A 91 6.64 17.01 3.24
N PRO A 92 6.90 18.30 3.49
CA PRO A 92 8.26 18.83 3.49
C PRO A 92 9.06 18.37 4.72
N GLU A 93 10.38 18.24 4.57
CA GLU A 93 11.29 18.01 5.69
C GLU A 93 11.30 19.18 6.68
N ASN A 94 11.54 18.87 7.96
CA ASN A 94 11.66 19.83 9.08
C ASN A 94 10.35 20.43 9.61
N ASP A 95 9.20 19.85 9.25
CA ASP A 95 7.98 20.12 9.99
C ASP A 95 8.17 19.70 11.45
N VAL A 96 7.76 20.57 12.38
CA VAL A 96 7.73 20.25 13.80
C VAL A 96 6.32 19.83 14.15
N LEU A 97 6.10 18.53 14.27
CA LEU A 97 4.78 17.95 14.47
C LEU A 97 4.62 17.48 15.90
N GLN A 98 3.39 17.57 16.40
CA GLN A 98 3.04 16.95 17.66
C GLN A 98 2.77 15.46 17.44
N VAL A 99 3.61 14.62 18.03
CA VAL A 99 3.51 13.15 17.93
C VAL A 99 2.79 12.56 19.13
N ASN A 100 2.82 13.27 20.27
CA ASN A 100 1.98 13.04 21.45
C ASN A 100 1.86 14.35 22.24
N GLN A 101 1.11 14.38 23.35
CA GLN A 101 0.91 15.62 24.13
C GLN A 101 2.21 16.26 24.65
N GLN A 102 3.30 15.49 24.76
CA GLN A 102 4.56 15.91 25.37
C GLN A 102 5.69 16.15 24.35
N LEU A 103 5.58 15.59 23.15
CA LEU A 103 6.65 15.58 22.15
C LEU A 103 6.23 16.33 20.89
N THR A 104 6.95 17.41 20.62
CA THR A 104 7.03 18.04 19.31
C THR A 104 8.38 17.72 18.70
N GLU A 105 8.40 16.99 17.59
CA GLU A 105 9.64 16.55 16.95
C GLU A 105 9.76 17.11 15.55
N LYS A 106 11.00 17.39 15.13
CA LYS A 106 11.29 17.57 13.71
C LYS A 106 11.15 16.22 13.04
N VAL A 107 10.23 16.11 12.11
CA VAL A 107 10.08 14.90 11.30
C VAL A 107 10.82 15.05 9.98
N SER A 108 11.30 13.92 9.45
CA SER A 108 11.62 13.82 8.03
C SER A 108 10.35 14.07 7.21
N GLY A 109 10.50 14.56 5.99
CA GLY A 109 9.37 14.62 5.07
C GLY A 109 8.85 13.21 4.77
N SER A 110 7.65 13.13 4.21
CA SER A 110 7.04 11.91 3.70
C SER A 110 6.89 11.98 2.19
N ASP A 111 6.91 10.82 1.54
CA ASP A 111 6.74 10.68 0.10
C ASP A 111 5.26 10.80 -0.33
N GLY A 112 4.33 10.91 0.62
CA GLY A 112 2.90 11.06 0.38
C GLY A 112 2.16 9.73 0.26
N ASP A 113 2.49 8.77 1.12
CA ASP A 113 1.78 7.50 1.23
C ASP A 113 0.37 7.66 1.78
N GLY A 114 -0.52 6.69 1.53
CA GLY A 114 -1.84 6.66 2.20
C GLY A 114 -1.73 6.39 3.70
N ILE A 115 -1.10 5.26 4.04
CA ILE A 115 -0.80 4.83 5.41
C ILE A 115 0.64 4.33 5.48
N SER A 116 1.45 4.97 6.33
CA SER A 116 2.84 4.59 6.58
C SER A 116 2.98 3.94 7.97
N VAL A 117 3.48 2.71 8.04
CA VAL A 117 3.66 1.93 9.28
C VAL A 117 5.13 1.62 9.48
N GLN A 118 5.74 2.26 10.48
CA GLN A 118 7.18 2.23 10.72
C GLN A 118 7.46 1.87 12.17
N LYS A 119 8.37 0.92 12.41
CA LYS A 119 8.77 0.48 13.76
C LYS A 119 7.60 0.10 14.68
N SER A 120 6.49 -0.34 14.09
CA SER A 120 5.20 -0.48 14.78
C SER A 120 4.73 -1.93 14.83
N ARG A 121 3.88 -2.27 15.79
CA ARG A 121 3.36 -3.64 15.92
C ARG A 121 1.89 -3.71 16.31
N ASN A 122 1.23 -4.83 15.99
CA ASN A 122 -0.20 -5.02 16.30
C ASN A 122 -1.04 -3.92 15.65
N VAL A 123 -1.02 -3.87 14.31
CA VAL A 123 -1.76 -2.88 13.52
C VAL A 123 -2.80 -3.60 12.68
N TRP A 124 -4.02 -3.06 12.65
CA TRP A 124 -5.09 -3.57 11.80
C TRP A 124 -5.65 -2.47 10.91
N ILE A 125 -5.52 -2.65 9.59
CA ILE A 125 -6.05 -1.75 8.56
C ILE A 125 -7.20 -2.47 7.89
N ASP A 126 -8.43 -2.01 8.12
CA ASP A 126 -9.63 -2.77 7.80
C ASP A 126 -10.74 -1.93 7.17
N HIS A 127 -11.44 -2.49 6.16
CA HIS A 127 -12.59 -1.82 5.53
C HIS A 127 -12.29 -0.40 5.00
N CYS A 128 -11.07 -0.15 4.56
CA CYS A 128 -10.69 1.13 3.96
C CYS A 128 -10.75 1.06 2.43
N ILE A 129 -10.93 2.21 1.80
CA ILE A 129 -10.71 2.40 0.36
C ILE A 129 -9.48 3.28 0.21
N LEU A 130 -8.47 2.83 -0.55
CA LEU A 130 -7.24 3.58 -0.78
C LEU A 130 -6.98 3.76 -2.28
N ALA A 131 -6.65 4.99 -2.70
CA ALA A 131 -6.43 5.29 -4.12
C ALA A 131 -5.59 6.56 -4.36
N ASN A 132 -4.88 6.60 -5.49
CA ASN A 132 -4.27 7.81 -6.06
C ASN A 132 -3.42 8.67 -5.09
N CYS A 133 -2.63 8.03 -4.22
CA CYS A 133 -1.60 8.72 -3.44
C CYS A 133 -0.36 9.03 -4.28
N ALA A 134 0.52 9.90 -3.78
CA ALA A 134 1.69 10.36 -4.53
C ALA A 134 2.81 9.30 -4.65
N ASP A 135 3.05 8.49 -3.61
CA ASP A 135 3.97 7.34 -3.68
C ASP A 135 3.25 6.01 -3.50
N GLY A 136 3.11 5.48 -2.27
CA GLY A 136 2.43 4.21 -1.98
C GLY A 136 1.01 4.37 -1.40
N LEU A 137 0.20 3.30 -1.41
CA LEU A 137 -1.05 3.30 -0.61
C LEU A 137 -0.80 2.82 0.82
N ILE A 138 -0.06 1.72 1.00
CA ILE A 138 0.32 1.20 2.32
C ILE A 138 1.79 0.78 2.31
N ASP A 139 2.58 1.38 3.19
CA ASP A 139 3.98 1.03 3.41
C ASP A 139 4.18 0.51 4.83
N VAL A 140 4.72 -0.71 4.97
CA VAL A 140 5.03 -1.35 6.26
C VAL A 140 6.52 -1.65 6.30
N THR A 141 7.28 -0.95 7.15
CA THR A 141 8.75 -0.94 7.08
C THR A 141 9.40 -0.87 8.46
N GLN A 142 10.74 -0.90 8.48
CA GLN A 142 11.58 -0.67 9.66
C GLN A 142 11.25 -1.58 10.85
N GLY A 143 11.16 -2.88 10.60
CA GLY A 143 10.90 -3.89 11.63
C GLY A 143 9.46 -3.95 12.13
N SER A 144 8.52 -3.32 11.42
CA SER A 144 7.10 -3.43 11.75
C SER A 144 6.62 -4.88 11.61
N THR A 145 5.75 -5.34 12.52
CA THR A 145 5.29 -6.74 12.53
C THR A 145 3.91 -6.91 13.17
N ALA A 146 3.29 -8.08 13.00
CA ALA A 146 1.92 -8.34 13.42
C ALA A 146 0.94 -7.30 12.82
N VAL A 147 1.00 -7.14 11.51
CA VAL A 147 0.10 -6.25 10.74
C VAL A 147 -0.92 -7.08 9.97
N THR A 148 -2.18 -6.70 10.06
CA THR A 148 -3.26 -7.29 9.24
C THR A 148 -3.85 -6.20 8.36
N VAL A 149 -3.91 -6.46 7.05
CA VAL A 149 -4.56 -5.60 6.06
C VAL A 149 -5.73 -6.39 5.49
N SER A 150 -6.97 -6.05 5.87
CA SER A 150 -8.15 -6.84 5.50
C SER A 150 -9.36 -6.07 5.02
N ASN A 151 -10.18 -6.70 4.20
CA ASN A 151 -11.45 -6.13 3.71
C ASN A 151 -11.30 -4.76 3.03
N ASN A 152 -10.12 -4.40 2.56
CA ASN A 152 -9.88 -3.11 1.91
C ASN A 152 -10.14 -3.19 0.41
N ARG A 153 -10.37 -2.04 -0.21
CA ARG A 153 -10.39 -1.89 -1.67
C ARG A 153 -9.27 -0.95 -2.10
N PHE A 154 -8.42 -1.42 -3.01
CA PHE A 154 -7.35 -0.64 -3.63
C PHE A 154 -7.70 -0.39 -5.10
N THR A 155 -7.45 0.83 -5.59
CA THR A 155 -7.72 1.17 -6.99
C THR A 155 -6.93 2.39 -7.47
N HIS A 156 -6.78 2.56 -8.80
CA HIS A 156 -6.19 3.74 -9.44
C HIS A 156 -4.85 4.17 -8.83
N HIS A 157 -3.88 3.26 -8.83
CA HIS A 157 -2.60 3.52 -8.19
C HIS A 157 -1.50 2.59 -8.70
N ASP A 158 -0.27 3.08 -8.85
CA ASP A 158 0.84 2.25 -9.34
C ASP A 158 1.43 1.36 -8.24
N LYS A 159 1.90 1.95 -7.14
CA LYS A 159 2.68 1.28 -6.08
C LYS A 159 1.80 0.92 -4.88
N VAL A 160 1.02 -0.14 -4.97
CA VAL A 160 -0.06 -0.40 -4.00
C VAL A 160 0.43 -0.61 -2.56
N MET A 161 1.27 -1.62 -2.33
CA MET A 161 1.63 -2.04 -0.98
C MET A 161 3.09 -2.52 -0.88
N LEU A 162 3.92 -1.81 -0.12
CA LEU A 162 5.31 -2.19 0.15
C LEU A 162 5.44 -2.79 1.55
N LEU A 163 5.97 -4.00 1.65
CA LEU A 163 6.22 -4.68 2.91
C LEU A 163 7.73 -4.95 3.05
N GLY A 164 8.40 -4.10 3.82
CA GLY A 164 9.85 -3.97 3.98
C GLY A 164 10.47 -3.05 2.93
N HIS A 165 11.36 -2.11 3.31
CA HIS A 165 11.91 -1.08 2.41
C HIS A 165 13.26 -1.48 1.78
N GLU A 166 14.14 -2.10 2.55
CA GLU A 166 15.50 -2.45 2.12
C GLU A 166 15.69 -3.96 1.97
N ASN A 167 16.56 -4.37 1.05
CA ASN A 167 16.87 -5.78 0.87
C ASN A 167 17.73 -6.27 2.05
N PHE A 168 17.33 -7.38 2.67
CA PHE A 168 18.07 -7.99 3.78
C PHE A 168 18.21 -7.08 5.00
N ASP A 169 17.27 -6.15 5.20
CA ASP A 169 17.17 -5.43 6.47
C ASP A 169 16.99 -6.44 7.61
N LYS A 170 17.84 -6.31 8.63
CA LYS A 170 17.84 -7.21 9.78
C LYS A 170 16.65 -6.95 10.68
N ASP A 171 16.15 -5.73 10.70
CA ASP A 171 14.99 -5.36 11.52
C ASP A 171 13.72 -6.01 10.95
N ASP A 172 13.64 -6.20 9.63
CA ASP A 172 12.52 -6.82 8.94
C ASP A 172 12.51 -8.37 9.03
N ILE A 173 13.54 -9.03 9.59
CA ILE A 173 13.57 -10.51 9.75
C ILE A 173 12.35 -11.03 10.50
N GLY A 174 11.87 -10.26 11.49
CA GLY A 174 10.69 -10.58 12.28
C GLY A 174 9.37 -10.11 11.69
N MET A 175 9.35 -9.48 10.52
CA MET A 175 8.14 -8.94 9.90
C MET A 175 7.15 -10.06 9.57
N GLN A 176 5.92 -9.90 10.05
CA GLN A 176 4.79 -10.77 9.74
C GLN A 176 3.59 -9.92 9.35
N VAL A 177 3.09 -10.13 8.14
CA VAL A 177 1.91 -9.41 7.63
C VAL A 177 0.90 -10.38 7.03
N THR A 178 -0.37 -10.21 7.37
CA THR A 178 -1.48 -10.93 6.76
C THR A 178 -2.25 -9.96 5.86
N VAL A 179 -2.35 -10.30 4.56
CA VAL A 179 -3.12 -9.57 3.55
C VAL A 179 -4.31 -10.44 3.18
N ALA A 180 -5.51 -10.10 3.68
CA ALA A 180 -6.66 -11.00 3.62
C ALA A 180 -7.96 -10.33 3.15
N PHE A 181 -8.75 -11.01 2.32
CA PHE A 181 -10.10 -10.54 1.95
C PHE A 181 -10.14 -9.16 1.28
N ASN A 182 -9.04 -8.69 0.72
CA ASN A 182 -9.01 -7.41 0.02
C ASN A 182 -9.45 -7.58 -1.43
N VAL A 183 -9.93 -6.48 -2.03
CA VAL A 183 -10.08 -6.36 -3.48
C VAL A 183 -9.00 -5.42 -4.03
N PHE A 184 -8.12 -6.00 -4.84
CA PHE A 184 -7.21 -5.27 -5.71
C PHE A 184 -7.92 -5.03 -7.04
N GLY A 185 -8.55 -3.86 -7.12
CA GLY A 185 -9.47 -3.50 -8.20
C GLY A 185 -8.77 -2.96 -9.44
N GLU A 186 -9.50 -2.12 -10.16
CA GLU A 186 -9.05 -1.57 -11.44
C GLU A 186 -7.88 -0.59 -11.31
N MET A 187 -7.16 -0.45 -12.43
CA MET A 187 -6.07 0.50 -12.65
C MET A 187 -4.95 0.42 -11.60
N LEU A 188 -4.65 -0.79 -11.14
CA LEU A 188 -3.51 -1.05 -10.27
C LEU A 188 -2.26 -1.45 -11.07
N GLY A 189 -1.11 -0.87 -10.69
CA GLY A 189 0.14 -1.13 -11.37
C GLY A 189 0.80 -2.42 -10.92
N GLN A 190 1.15 -2.44 -9.65
CA GLN A 190 2.04 -3.43 -9.04
C GLN A 190 2.01 -3.40 -7.51
N ARG A 191 2.80 -4.29 -6.89
CA ARG A 191 3.02 -4.35 -5.44
C ARG A 191 1.77 -4.71 -4.64
N MET A 192 1.14 -5.84 -4.96
CA MET A 192 -0.07 -6.34 -4.29
C MET A 192 0.15 -7.72 -3.66
N PRO A 193 1.02 -7.88 -2.63
CA PRO A 193 2.01 -6.94 -2.13
C PRO A 193 3.38 -7.04 -2.86
N ARG A 194 4.28 -6.08 -2.60
CA ARG A 194 5.72 -6.25 -2.81
C ARG A 194 6.43 -6.47 -1.47
N CYS A 195 6.95 -7.67 -1.27
CA CYS A 195 7.55 -8.11 -0.02
C CYS A 195 9.08 -8.12 -0.03
N ARG A 196 9.67 -7.89 1.14
CA ARG A 196 11.10 -8.15 1.43
C ARG A 196 11.25 -9.05 2.64
N THR A 197 12.41 -9.10 3.29
CA THR A 197 12.67 -9.98 4.44
C THR A 197 11.44 -10.11 5.37
N GLY A 198 11.07 -11.35 5.74
CA GLY A 198 9.89 -11.61 6.58
C GLY A 198 8.96 -12.71 6.04
N TYR A 199 7.79 -12.81 6.65
CA TYR A 199 6.74 -13.77 6.31
C TYR A 199 5.41 -13.08 5.98
N PHE A 200 4.82 -13.45 4.84
CA PHE A 200 3.61 -12.81 4.31
C PHE A 200 2.56 -13.85 3.97
N HIS A 201 1.40 -13.75 4.60
CA HIS A 201 0.25 -14.59 4.29
C HIS A 201 -0.74 -13.79 3.43
N VAL A 202 -0.86 -14.17 2.16
CA VAL A 202 -1.71 -13.51 1.17
C VAL A 202 -2.89 -14.44 0.90
N VAL A 203 -4.05 -14.16 1.48
CA VAL A 203 -5.14 -15.13 1.60
C VAL A 203 -6.51 -14.61 1.21
N ASN A 204 -7.23 -15.34 0.38
CA ASN A 204 -8.61 -15.02 -0.03
C ASN A 204 -8.82 -13.58 -0.54
N ASN A 205 -7.84 -13.00 -1.24
CA ASN A 205 -7.99 -11.70 -1.91
C ASN A 205 -8.47 -11.89 -3.36
N ASP A 206 -9.18 -10.89 -3.88
CA ASP A 206 -9.59 -10.82 -5.29
C ASP A 206 -8.70 -9.83 -6.05
N TYR A 207 -8.17 -10.25 -7.19
CA TYR A 207 -7.31 -9.44 -8.06
C TYR A 207 -7.93 -9.34 -9.44
N THR A 208 -8.22 -8.11 -9.87
CA THR A 208 -8.81 -7.82 -11.18
C THR A 208 -7.83 -7.01 -12.02
N GLY A 209 -6.92 -7.72 -12.68
CA GLY A 209 -5.87 -7.12 -13.51
C GLY A 209 -4.76 -6.46 -12.72
N TRP A 210 -3.64 -6.22 -13.41
CA TRP A 210 -2.49 -5.45 -12.95
C TRP A 210 -1.70 -5.01 -14.17
N ALA A 211 -0.95 -3.91 -14.06
CA ALA A 211 -0.20 -3.40 -15.20
C ALA A 211 1.13 -4.14 -15.41
N ILE A 212 1.80 -4.54 -14.31
CA ILE A 212 3.15 -5.14 -14.37
C ILE A 212 3.17 -6.53 -13.69
N TYR A 213 2.73 -6.63 -12.44
CA TYR A 213 2.62 -7.90 -11.69
C TYR A 213 1.69 -7.71 -10.48
N ALA A 214 1.16 -8.80 -9.91
CA ALA A 214 0.40 -8.73 -8.66
C ALA A 214 1.32 -8.86 -7.45
N VAL A 215 1.88 -10.06 -7.22
CA VAL A 215 2.67 -10.39 -6.04
C VAL A 215 4.16 -10.37 -6.38
N GLY A 216 4.98 -9.66 -5.61
CA GLY A 216 6.41 -9.57 -5.92
C GLY A 216 7.30 -9.40 -4.71
N GLY A 217 8.61 -9.33 -4.95
CA GLY A 217 9.54 -9.14 -3.86
C GLY A 217 11.02 -9.27 -4.22
N SER A 218 11.84 -8.84 -3.26
CA SER A 218 13.31 -8.87 -3.28
C SER A 218 13.84 -9.16 -1.87
N GLY A 219 15.06 -9.65 -1.70
CA GLY A 219 15.61 -9.85 -0.35
C GLY A 219 15.06 -11.07 0.40
N SER A 220 14.68 -12.13 -0.32
CA SER A 220 14.25 -13.43 0.25
C SER A 220 13.00 -13.44 1.15
N PRO A 221 11.88 -12.79 0.77
CA PRO A 221 10.60 -12.94 1.47
C PRO A 221 10.10 -14.38 1.42
N THR A 222 9.41 -14.82 2.47
CA THR A 222 8.53 -16.00 2.42
C THR A 222 7.09 -15.55 2.12
N ILE A 223 6.56 -15.93 0.96
CA ILE A 223 5.21 -15.55 0.53
C ILE A 223 4.32 -16.79 0.44
N ASN A 224 3.27 -16.79 1.25
CA ASN A 224 2.27 -17.85 1.29
C ASN A 224 0.96 -17.35 0.67
N CYS A 225 0.74 -17.61 -0.62
CA CYS A 225 -0.54 -17.35 -1.27
C CYS A 225 -1.49 -18.54 -1.07
N GLN A 226 -2.68 -18.29 -0.52
CA GLN A 226 -3.70 -19.32 -0.33
C GLN A 226 -5.11 -18.82 -0.70
N GLY A 227 -5.83 -19.57 -1.54
CA GLY A 227 -7.25 -19.35 -1.79
C GLY A 227 -7.60 -17.99 -2.42
N ASN A 228 -6.66 -17.31 -3.08
CA ASN A 228 -6.92 -16.04 -3.77
C ASN A 228 -7.58 -16.30 -5.14
N ARG A 229 -8.10 -15.24 -5.73
CA ARG A 229 -8.62 -15.26 -7.11
C ARG A 229 -7.84 -14.23 -7.94
N PHE A 230 -7.14 -14.71 -8.97
CA PHE A 230 -6.32 -13.89 -9.84
C PHE A 230 -6.88 -13.87 -11.26
N THR A 231 -7.39 -12.73 -11.69
CA THR A 231 -7.78 -12.50 -13.08
C THR A 231 -6.70 -11.69 -13.77
N ALA A 232 -5.90 -12.35 -14.63
CA ALA A 232 -4.82 -11.68 -15.36
C ALA A 232 -5.36 -10.60 -16.33
N PRO A 233 -4.58 -9.54 -16.60
CA PRO A 233 -4.91 -8.54 -17.61
C PRO A 233 -4.94 -9.15 -19.04
N ALA A 234 -5.47 -8.40 -20.00
CA ALA A 234 -5.49 -8.81 -21.41
C ALA A 234 -4.07 -8.98 -21.99
N ASN A 235 -3.14 -8.12 -21.58
CA ASN A 235 -1.75 -8.13 -22.01
C ASN A 235 -1.07 -9.48 -21.68
N PRO A 236 -0.66 -10.28 -22.68
CA PRO A 236 -0.08 -11.60 -22.45
C PRO A 236 1.26 -11.56 -21.70
N ASN A 237 2.00 -10.44 -21.77
CA ASN A 237 3.27 -10.28 -21.08
C ASN A 237 3.12 -10.00 -19.58
N ALA A 238 1.89 -9.76 -19.11
CA ALA A 238 1.56 -9.49 -17.71
C ALA A 238 0.72 -10.62 -17.09
N ARG A 239 0.70 -11.83 -17.67
CA ARG A 239 -0.03 -12.98 -17.11
C ARG A 239 0.64 -13.63 -15.91
N GLU A 240 1.94 -13.42 -15.73
CA GLU A 240 2.62 -13.88 -14.52
C GLU A 240 2.15 -13.07 -13.31
N ILE A 241 1.61 -13.74 -12.30
CA ILE A 241 1.22 -13.13 -11.03
C ILE A 241 2.46 -12.64 -10.28
N THR A 242 3.54 -13.41 -10.36
CA THR A 242 4.75 -13.26 -9.56
C THR A 242 5.80 -12.37 -10.24
N LYS A 243 6.52 -11.56 -9.45
CA LYS A 243 7.73 -10.85 -9.93
C LYS A 243 8.87 -10.92 -8.93
N ARG A 244 9.95 -11.59 -9.31
CA ARG A 244 11.23 -11.56 -8.58
C ARG A 244 12.03 -10.34 -8.98
N ILE A 245 12.41 -9.55 -8.00
CA ILE A 245 13.24 -8.36 -8.20
C ILE A 245 14.65 -8.72 -7.73
N VAL A 246 15.44 -9.23 -8.66
CA VAL A 246 16.82 -9.72 -8.44
C VAL A 246 17.76 -9.12 -9.47
N GLN A 247 19.06 -9.16 -9.17
CA GLN A 247 20.08 -8.79 -10.15
C GLN A 247 20.05 -9.76 -11.36
N PRO A 248 20.25 -9.28 -12.59
CA PRO A 248 20.31 -10.14 -13.77
C PRO A 248 21.33 -11.28 -13.63
N GLY A 249 20.96 -12.49 -14.03
CA GLY A 249 21.81 -13.68 -13.96
C GLY A 249 21.94 -14.30 -12.57
N LYS A 250 21.29 -13.75 -11.54
CA LYS A 250 21.22 -14.36 -10.21
C LYS A 250 19.95 -15.19 -10.06
N GLU A 251 20.12 -16.44 -9.66
CA GLU A 251 19.03 -17.41 -9.48
C GLU A 251 18.77 -17.76 -8.01
N ASP A 252 19.35 -17.02 -7.06
CA ASP A 252 19.19 -17.27 -5.61
C ASP A 252 17.73 -17.24 -5.17
N TRP A 253 16.86 -16.58 -5.95
CA TRP A 253 15.41 -16.55 -5.72
C TRP A 253 14.75 -17.93 -5.79
N LYS A 254 15.37 -18.92 -6.46
CA LYS A 254 14.85 -20.29 -6.52
C LYS A 254 14.76 -20.93 -5.12
N ASN A 255 15.57 -20.45 -4.18
CA ASN A 255 15.55 -20.90 -2.78
C ASN A 255 14.54 -20.12 -1.91
N TRP A 256 13.93 -19.05 -2.41
CA TRP A 256 12.95 -18.27 -1.65
C TRP A 256 11.63 -19.04 -1.60
N ASN A 257 10.98 -19.09 -0.44
CA ASN A 257 9.77 -19.88 -0.28
C ASN A 257 8.53 -19.10 -0.73
N TRP A 258 8.13 -19.26 -2.00
CA TRP A 258 6.90 -18.67 -2.54
C TRP A 258 6.00 -19.77 -3.04
N ARG A 259 4.81 -19.83 -2.46
CA ARG A 259 3.83 -20.86 -2.74
C ARG A 259 2.49 -20.24 -3.08
N SER A 260 1.70 -21.04 -3.79
CA SER A 260 0.31 -20.80 -4.15
C SER A 260 -0.45 -22.08 -3.81
N THR A 261 -1.64 -22.01 -3.23
CA THR A 261 -2.44 -23.18 -2.85
C THR A 261 -3.92 -22.82 -2.91
N ASP A 262 -4.74 -23.63 -3.59
CA ASP A 262 -6.18 -23.41 -3.79
C ASP A 262 -6.57 -22.05 -4.40
N ASP A 263 -5.61 -21.36 -5.03
CA ASP A 263 -5.86 -20.14 -5.79
C ASP A 263 -6.61 -20.46 -7.09
N VAL A 264 -7.54 -19.57 -7.46
CA VAL A 264 -8.24 -19.61 -8.76
C VAL A 264 -7.52 -18.69 -9.73
N LEU A 265 -7.10 -19.23 -10.86
CA LEU A 265 -6.30 -18.54 -11.88
C LEU A 265 -7.12 -18.37 -13.16
N ILE A 266 -7.39 -17.13 -13.56
CA ILE A 266 -8.30 -16.78 -14.66
C ILE A 266 -7.53 -16.00 -15.74
N ASN A 267 -7.97 -16.13 -16.99
CA ASN A 267 -7.40 -15.44 -18.15
C ASN A 267 -5.91 -15.75 -18.40
N GLY A 268 -5.50 -16.99 -18.13
CA GLY A 268 -4.13 -17.44 -18.31
C GLY A 268 -3.15 -16.95 -17.24
N ALA A 269 -3.66 -16.40 -16.12
CA ALA A 269 -2.83 -16.10 -14.96
C ALA A 269 -2.06 -17.34 -14.50
N TYR A 270 -0.80 -17.17 -14.11
CA TYR A 270 0.00 -18.25 -13.54
C TYR A 270 0.95 -17.75 -12.46
N PHE A 271 1.29 -18.65 -11.53
CA PHE A 271 2.16 -18.37 -10.40
C PHE A 271 3.44 -19.22 -10.49
N VAL A 272 4.61 -18.58 -10.44
CA VAL A 272 5.91 -19.29 -10.43
C VAL A 272 6.35 -19.55 -8.99
N ARG A 273 6.20 -20.80 -8.55
CA ARG A 273 6.58 -21.27 -7.22
C ARG A 273 8.09 -21.45 -7.08
N SER A 274 8.59 -21.40 -5.85
CA SER A 274 9.99 -21.62 -5.51
C SER A 274 10.16 -22.03 -4.05
N GLY A 275 11.35 -22.51 -3.70
CA GLY A 275 11.70 -22.95 -2.34
C GLY A 275 11.31 -24.39 -2.04
N GLU A 276 11.78 -24.88 -0.89
CA GLU A 276 11.64 -26.28 -0.47
C GLU A 276 10.81 -26.42 0.82
N GLN A 277 10.33 -25.31 1.39
CA GLN A 277 9.58 -25.35 2.64
C GLN A 277 8.29 -26.15 2.50
N SER A 278 8.15 -27.18 3.33
CA SER A 278 7.00 -28.07 3.33
C SER A 278 5.75 -27.40 3.90
N ASP A 279 4.57 -27.97 3.57
CA ASP A 279 3.28 -27.47 4.05
C ASP A 279 3.17 -27.37 5.58
N SER A 280 3.89 -28.21 6.33
CA SER A 280 3.89 -28.15 7.79
C SER A 280 4.44 -26.83 8.33
N GLY A 281 5.37 -26.19 7.60
CA GLY A 281 5.95 -24.89 7.96
C GLY A 281 4.97 -23.72 7.86
N TYR A 282 3.77 -23.94 7.29
CA TYR A 282 2.74 -22.90 7.13
C TYR A 282 1.51 -23.13 8.00
N LYS A 283 1.44 -24.27 8.71
CA LYS A 283 0.25 -24.71 9.46
C LYS A 283 -0.29 -23.66 10.43
N GLN A 284 0.58 -22.95 11.15
CA GLN A 284 0.13 -21.95 12.11
C GLN A 284 -0.67 -20.83 11.42
N ALA A 285 -0.15 -20.27 10.32
CA ALA A 285 -0.83 -19.23 9.54
C ALA A 285 -2.10 -19.75 8.86
N THR A 286 -2.07 -20.97 8.31
CA THR A 286 -3.25 -21.59 7.70
C THR A 286 -4.32 -21.95 8.74
N SER A 287 -3.96 -22.21 9.99
CA SER A 287 -4.91 -22.51 11.08
C SER A 287 -5.47 -21.25 11.74
N SER A 288 -4.76 -20.13 11.70
CA SER A 288 -5.20 -18.87 12.30
C SER A 288 -6.21 -18.11 11.43
N VAL A 289 -6.25 -18.41 10.13
CA VAL A 289 -7.25 -17.89 9.18
C VAL A 289 -8.07 -19.06 8.66
N ASN A 290 -9.40 -18.99 8.68
CA ASN A 290 -10.26 -20.02 8.09
C ASN A 290 -10.24 -19.95 6.56
N VAL A 291 -9.11 -20.35 5.97
CA VAL A 291 -8.83 -20.25 4.53
C VAL A 291 -9.91 -20.97 3.74
N LYS A 292 -10.46 -20.28 2.73
CA LYS A 292 -11.42 -20.81 1.78
C LYS A 292 -10.79 -21.04 0.41
N SER A 293 -11.49 -21.76 -0.46
CA SER A 293 -11.09 -21.88 -1.87
C SER A 293 -11.17 -20.52 -2.57
N GLY A 294 -10.29 -20.28 -3.55
CA GLY A 294 -10.37 -19.11 -4.44
C GLY A 294 -11.71 -18.94 -5.16
N SER A 295 -12.47 -20.02 -5.31
CA SER A 295 -13.82 -19.99 -5.91
C SER A 295 -14.86 -19.25 -5.05
N GLN A 296 -14.59 -19.07 -3.76
CA GLN A 296 -15.47 -18.39 -2.81
C GLN A 296 -15.10 -16.92 -2.62
N VAL A 297 -14.02 -16.45 -3.23
CA VAL A 297 -13.49 -15.10 -3.02
C VAL A 297 -14.54 -14.04 -3.34
N ASP A 298 -15.26 -14.15 -4.46
CA ASP A 298 -16.33 -13.20 -4.83
C ASP A 298 -17.39 -13.02 -3.73
N GLN A 299 -17.69 -14.08 -2.97
CA GLN A 299 -18.60 -14.01 -1.82
C GLN A 299 -17.92 -13.40 -0.59
N LEU A 300 -16.67 -13.78 -0.32
CA LEU A 300 -15.92 -13.29 0.84
C LEU A 300 -15.60 -11.81 0.74
N THR A 301 -15.41 -11.30 -0.47
CA THR A 301 -15.05 -9.91 -0.75
C THR A 301 -16.24 -9.05 -1.23
N GLY A 302 -17.48 -9.54 -1.08
CA GLY A 302 -18.68 -8.81 -1.51
C GLY A 302 -18.92 -7.48 -0.76
N ASN A 303 -18.32 -7.32 0.42
CA ASN A 303 -18.58 -6.20 1.33
C ASN A 303 -17.34 -5.33 1.60
N VAL A 304 -16.28 -5.45 0.80
CA VAL A 304 -15.00 -4.74 1.06
C VAL A 304 -15.12 -3.22 0.93
N GLY A 305 -14.13 -2.51 1.48
CA GLY A 305 -14.06 -1.07 1.49
C GLY A 305 -14.95 -0.46 2.58
N VAL A 306 -15.26 0.82 2.44
CA VAL A 306 -16.03 1.56 3.46
C VAL A 306 -17.45 1.01 3.54
N LEU A 307 -17.85 0.60 4.73
CA LEU A 307 -19.19 0.20 5.12
C LEU A 307 -20.12 1.41 5.08
N ALA A 308 -21.00 1.46 4.08
CA ALA A 308 -22.02 2.48 3.97
C ALA A 308 -23.22 2.21 4.91
N LEU A 309 -23.84 3.28 5.41
CA LEU A 309 -25.19 3.23 5.97
C LEU A 309 -26.17 3.04 4.80
N THR A 310 -26.90 1.92 4.76
CA THR A 310 -28.13 1.89 3.93
C THR A 310 -29.27 2.50 4.72
N SER A 311 -30.22 3.13 4.01
CA SER A 311 -31.39 3.81 4.58
C SER A 311 -32.30 2.94 5.47
N ASN A 312 -32.04 1.64 5.57
CA ASN A 312 -32.84 0.66 6.33
C ASN A 312 -32.12 0.07 7.55
N GLY A 313 -31.02 0.66 8.03
CA GLY A 313 -30.36 0.23 9.27
C GLY A 313 -29.70 -1.17 9.22
N LEU A 314 -29.60 -1.75 8.03
CA LEU A 314 -28.82 -2.95 7.76
C LEU A 314 -27.55 -2.53 6.99
N THR A 315 -26.39 -3.02 7.41
CA THR A 315 -25.12 -2.84 6.71
C THR A 315 -25.21 -3.61 5.39
N GLY A 316 -25.67 -2.92 4.34
CA GLY A 316 -25.84 -3.47 3.01
C GLY A 316 -24.48 -3.65 2.36
N GLY A 317 -24.03 -4.90 2.40
CA GLY A 317 -22.88 -5.43 1.70
C GLY A 317 -23.08 -5.44 0.19
N GLY A 318 -22.99 -4.28 -0.41
CA GLY A 318 -22.88 -4.14 -1.85
C GLY A 318 -21.65 -3.31 -2.15
N SER A 319 -21.13 -3.49 -3.36
CA SER A 319 -20.33 -2.51 -4.11
C SER A 319 -21.15 -1.22 -4.29
N GLY A 320 -21.61 -0.62 -3.19
CA GLY A 320 -22.18 0.70 -3.06
C GLY A 320 -21.02 1.64 -3.26
N VAL A 321 -20.66 1.74 -4.53
CA VAL A 321 -19.64 2.60 -5.10
C VAL A 321 -19.68 3.92 -4.33
N VAL A 322 -18.56 4.28 -3.69
CA VAL A 322 -18.27 5.69 -3.49
C VAL A 322 -18.20 6.25 -4.91
N ASN A 323 -19.35 6.69 -5.45
CA ASN A 323 -19.60 6.98 -6.86
C ASN A 323 -18.76 8.15 -7.42
N SER A 324 -17.83 8.67 -6.64
CA SER A 324 -16.63 9.31 -7.14
C SER A 324 -15.67 9.51 -5.97
N ILE A 325 -14.56 8.79 -5.94
CA ILE A 325 -13.39 9.28 -5.20
C ILE A 325 -12.99 10.60 -5.88
N PRO A 326 -13.00 11.75 -5.19
CA PRO A 326 -12.78 13.03 -5.85
C PRO A 326 -11.46 13.09 -6.62
N GLY A 327 -11.54 13.47 -7.89
CA GLY A 327 -10.39 13.54 -8.81
C GLY A 327 -10.09 12.24 -9.57
N ILE A 328 -10.67 11.10 -9.19
CA ILE A 328 -10.38 9.81 -9.85
C ILE A 328 -11.05 9.68 -11.21
N ASN A 329 -12.27 10.18 -11.39
CA ASN A 329 -12.96 10.18 -12.68
C ASN A 329 -12.27 11.05 -13.76
N GLN A 330 -11.25 11.82 -13.39
CA GLN A 330 -10.44 12.64 -14.31
C GLN A 330 -9.14 11.93 -14.74
N ILE A 331 -8.83 10.78 -14.13
CA ILE A 331 -7.66 9.98 -14.49
C ILE A 331 -8.00 9.23 -15.78
N ASP A 332 -7.46 9.70 -16.90
CA ASP A 332 -7.59 8.97 -18.18
C ASP A 332 -6.75 7.69 -18.08
N PRO A 333 -7.38 6.49 -18.19
CA PRO A 333 -6.69 5.21 -18.14
C PRO A 333 -5.55 5.09 -19.16
N ASN A 334 -5.64 5.81 -20.29
CA ASN A 334 -4.60 5.81 -21.32
C ASN A 334 -3.39 6.69 -20.99
N THR A 335 -3.52 7.57 -19.98
CA THR A 335 -2.45 8.47 -19.52
C THR A 335 -1.84 8.05 -18.20
N PHE A 336 -2.40 7.04 -17.52
CA PHE A 336 -1.87 6.56 -16.26
C PHE A 336 -0.51 5.89 -16.48
N VAL A 337 0.54 6.50 -15.94
CA VAL A 337 1.91 6.02 -16.10
C VAL A 337 2.26 5.09 -14.95
N TYR A 338 2.54 3.83 -15.26
CA TYR A 338 3.06 2.86 -14.32
C TYR A 338 4.60 2.87 -14.34
N GLU A 339 5.23 3.07 -13.19
CA GLU A 339 6.69 3.05 -13.09
C GLU A 339 7.24 1.66 -13.41
N GLY A 340 8.28 1.61 -14.25
CA GLY A 340 8.81 0.35 -14.78
C GLY A 340 8.15 -0.11 -16.08
N GLY A 341 7.18 0.65 -16.59
CA GLY A 341 6.57 0.50 -17.91
C GLY A 341 5.60 -0.67 -17.97
N ALA A 342 4.30 -0.38 -17.94
CA ALA A 342 3.33 -1.30 -18.53
C ALA A 342 3.32 -1.08 -20.05
N PRO A 343 3.32 -2.13 -20.89
CA PRO A 343 3.05 -1.96 -22.31
C PRO A 343 1.65 -1.36 -22.43
N THR A 344 1.53 -0.18 -23.02
CA THR A 344 0.24 0.41 -23.38
C THR A 344 -0.43 -0.52 -24.37
N ASP A 345 -1.38 -1.31 -23.91
CA ASP A 345 -2.23 -2.11 -24.78
C ASP A 345 -3.33 -1.17 -25.29
N ASN A 346 -3.09 -0.50 -26.43
CA ASN A 346 -4.13 0.10 -27.28
C ASN A 346 -3.54 0.56 -28.62
N GLY A 347 -3.75 -0.23 -29.67
CA GLY A 347 -3.61 0.24 -31.04
C GLY A 347 -3.40 -0.88 -32.06
N ALA A 348 -4.50 -1.44 -32.58
CA ALA A 348 -4.49 -2.02 -33.93
C ALA A 348 -3.84 -1.00 -34.91
N PRO A 349 -3.11 -1.45 -35.95
CA PRO A 349 -2.38 -0.53 -36.81
C PRO A 349 -3.39 0.36 -37.54
N THR A 350 -3.43 1.64 -37.16
CA THR A 350 -4.01 2.66 -38.02
C THR A 350 -2.85 3.26 -38.80
N ASP A 351 -2.80 2.92 -40.09
CA ASP A 351 -2.05 3.68 -41.08
C ASP A 351 -2.47 5.14 -40.95
N ASN A 352 -1.56 6.00 -40.50
CA ASN A 352 -1.64 7.43 -40.78
C ASN A 352 -0.24 8.04 -40.82
N ASN A 353 0.18 8.25 -42.05
CA ASN A 353 1.30 9.04 -42.47
C ASN A 353 1.10 10.50 -42.02
N SER A 354 1.76 10.95 -40.96
CA SER A 354 1.96 12.38 -40.73
C SER A 354 3.27 12.65 -40.00
N SER A 355 4.17 13.30 -40.73
CA SER A 355 5.42 13.86 -40.23
C SER A 355 5.16 14.94 -39.17
N SER A 356 5.68 14.75 -37.96
CA SER A 356 5.99 15.87 -37.06
C SER A 356 7.30 15.59 -36.34
N LYS A 357 8.27 16.48 -36.57
CA LYS A 357 9.63 16.43 -36.03
C LYS A 357 9.63 16.84 -34.57
N THR A 358 10.29 16.04 -33.71
CA THR A 358 10.69 16.40 -32.35
C THR A 358 12.19 16.09 -32.22
N PRO A 359 13.02 16.98 -31.62
CA PRO A 359 14.46 16.90 -31.77
C PRO A 359 15.06 15.75 -30.95
N ILE A 360 15.94 15.00 -31.61
CA ILE A 360 16.77 13.97 -30.98
C ILE A 360 17.91 14.69 -30.23
N ILE A 361 17.90 14.63 -28.91
CA ILE A 361 19.10 14.94 -28.11
C ILE A 361 19.98 13.69 -28.15
N ILE A 362 21.00 13.73 -29.02
CA ILE A 362 22.07 12.73 -29.07
C ILE A 362 23.04 13.05 -27.94
N ILE A 363 23.06 12.25 -26.88
CA ILE A 363 24.15 12.26 -25.90
C ILE A 363 25.31 11.48 -26.52
N VAL A 364 26.33 12.21 -26.98
CA VAL A 364 27.61 11.65 -27.43
C VAL A 364 28.43 11.28 -26.19
N VAL A 365 28.62 9.98 -25.97
CA VAL A 365 29.59 9.47 -24.98
C VAL A 365 30.98 9.48 -25.62
N LEU A 366 31.81 10.43 -25.20
CA LEU A 366 33.22 10.50 -25.57
C LEU A 366 34.04 9.63 -24.61
N LEU A 367 34.45 8.46 -25.09
CA LEU A 367 35.50 7.63 -24.48
C LEU A 367 36.86 8.31 -24.71
N VAL A 368 37.47 8.83 -23.65
CA VAL A 368 38.88 9.23 -23.65
C VAL A 368 39.65 8.29 -22.73
N LEU A 369 40.49 7.46 -23.36
CA LEU A 369 41.54 6.69 -22.70
C LEU A 369 42.77 7.58 -22.49
N CYS A 370 43.20 7.73 -21.24
CA CYS A 370 44.57 8.01 -20.81
C CYS A 370 44.63 7.64 -19.32
N GLY A 371 45.48 6.71 -18.89
CA GLY A 371 46.90 6.97 -18.66
C GLY A 371 47.07 7.39 -17.20
N GLY A 372 47.63 6.50 -16.37
CA GLY A 372 47.47 6.50 -14.92
C GLY A 372 47.97 7.73 -14.14
N CYS A 373 47.43 7.90 -12.93
CA CYS A 373 48.13 8.44 -11.77
C CYS A 373 47.25 8.29 -10.50
N THR A 374 47.89 7.88 -9.41
CA THR A 374 47.42 7.74 -8.03
C THR A 374 46.97 9.09 -7.42
N LEU A 375 45.85 9.14 -6.68
CA LEU A 375 45.74 9.66 -5.28
C LEU A 375 44.28 9.82 -4.77
N TYR A 376 44.04 9.22 -3.60
CA TYR A 376 43.25 9.65 -2.42
C TYR A 376 42.09 10.66 -2.51
N PHE A 377 40.91 10.28 -1.96
CA PHE A 377 40.06 11.10 -1.08
C PHE A 377 39.23 10.15 -0.18
N ILE A 378 39.58 9.99 1.10
CA ILE A 378 39.12 10.73 2.31
C ILE A 378 37.63 10.51 2.63
N ALA A 379 37.42 9.65 3.62
CA ALA A 379 36.20 9.57 4.42
C ALA A 379 36.02 10.85 5.26
N ARG A 380 34.80 11.36 5.34
CA ARG A 380 34.40 12.32 6.37
C ARG A 380 33.10 11.88 7.04
N LYS A 381 33.25 11.32 8.23
CA LYS A 381 32.27 11.37 9.32
C LYS A 381 32.06 12.82 9.75
N LYS A 382 30.84 13.19 10.12
CA LYS A 382 30.44 14.13 11.20
C LYS A 382 28.92 14.34 11.09
N LYS A 383 28.15 14.42 12.17
CA LYS A 383 28.46 14.37 13.59
C LYS A 383 27.19 13.97 14.33
#